data_AF-A0A6J2Y4Z8-F1
#
_entry.id   AF-A0A6J2Y4Z8-F1
#
_cell.length_a   1.000
_cell.length_b   1.000
_cell.length_c   1.000
_cell.angle_alpha   90.00
_cell.angle_beta   90.00
_cell.angle_gamma   90.00
#
_symmetry.space_group_name_H-M   'P 1'
#
loop_
_entity.id
_entity.type
_entity.pdbx_description
1 polymer ?
#
loop_
_entity_poly.entity_id
_entity_poly.type
_entity_poly.pdbx_seq_one_letter_code
_entity_poly.pdbx_strand_id
1 'polypeptide(L)'
;MYVTKYESADTKEASQPLFSHLERINDFLVKRGTRFLTGDTMSCFDCELMPRLQHIRIGAKAFRKFEIPTRFQGLWRYMENMYELEAFRQSCPADQDIISHIKNQLGLRTTARIELETPVYTTSIPILDS
;
A
#
# COMPACT_ATOMS: atom_id res chain seq x y z
N MET A 1 9.88 5.71 13.47
CA MET A 1 9.15 6.60 14.41
C MET A 1 8.66 7.80 13.61
N TYR A 2 7.74 7.55 12.68
CA TYR A 2 7.57 8.39 11.51
C TYR A 2 6.44 9.40 11.74
N VAL A 3 6.82 10.66 11.81
CA VAL A 3 5.95 11.84 11.79
C VAL A 3 5.07 12.03 13.04
N THR A 4 5.68 12.50 14.14
CA THR A 4 4.96 12.93 15.36
C THR A 4 4.28 14.30 15.25
N LYS A 5 4.27 14.95 14.08
CA LYS A 5 3.69 16.30 13.89
C LYS A 5 2.83 16.45 12.63
N TYR A 6 2.07 15.42 12.26
CA TYR A 6 0.96 15.60 11.33
C TYR A 6 -0.32 15.13 11.99
N GLU A 7 -0.99 16.06 12.67
CA GLU A 7 -2.38 15.89 13.09
C GLU A 7 -3.23 16.29 11.89
N SER A 8 -3.49 15.33 11.01
CA SER A 8 -4.44 15.52 9.94
C SER A 8 -5.83 15.68 10.55
N ALA A 9 -6.59 16.67 10.07
CA ALA A 9 -8.02 16.81 10.35
C ALA A 9 -8.85 15.71 9.65
N ASP A 10 -8.30 14.49 9.56
CA ASP A 10 -8.87 13.37 8.83
C ASP A 10 -10.02 12.79 9.66
N THR A 11 -11.23 13.18 9.30
CA THR A 11 -12.44 12.52 9.78
C THR A 11 -12.50 11.13 9.16
N LYS A 12 -13.08 10.16 9.88
CA LYS A 12 -13.37 8.80 9.38
C LYS A 12 -14.08 8.78 8.01
N GLU A 13 -14.71 9.89 7.61
CA GLU A 13 -15.42 10.08 6.35
C GLU A 13 -14.46 10.20 5.14
N ALA A 14 -13.28 10.82 5.30
CA ALA A 14 -12.34 11.02 4.19
C ALA A 14 -11.70 9.72 3.71
N SER A 15 -11.60 8.71 4.58
CA SER A 15 -11.09 7.38 4.23
C SER A 15 -12.15 6.42 3.70
N GLN A 16 -13.45 6.77 3.77
CA GLN A 16 -14.55 5.93 3.27
C GLN A 16 -14.41 5.60 1.78
N PRO A 17 -14.13 6.55 0.87
CA PRO A 17 -13.99 6.22 -0.55
C PRO A 17 -12.84 5.26 -0.80
N LEU A 18 -11.68 5.46 -0.16
CA LEU A 18 -10.54 4.55 -0.30
C LEU A 18 -10.91 3.15 0.21
N PHE A 19 -11.52 3.08 1.40
CA PHE A 19 -11.97 1.83 1.99
C PHE A 19 -12.91 1.07 1.04
N SER A 20 -13.94 1.73 0.51
CA SER A 20 -14.90 1.10 -0.41
C SER A 20 -14.26 0.64 -1.72
N HIS A 21 -13.28 1.37 -2.25
CA HIS A 21 -12.54 0.90 -3.45
C HIS A 21 -11.70 -0.34 -3.15
N LEU A 22 -11.00 -0.37 -2.02
CA LEU A 22 -10.22 -1.54 -1.61
C LEU A 22 -11.12 -2.76 -1.36
N GLU A 23 -12.30 -2.56 -0.76
CA GLU A 23 -13.31 -3.61 -0.57
C GLU A 23 -13.79 -4.18 -1.92
N ARG A 24 -14.09 -3.32 -2.90
CA ARG A 24 -14.49 -3.78 -4.25
C ARG A 24 -13.38 -4.56 -4.97
N ILE A 25 -12.12 -4.15 -4.82
CA ILE A 25 -10.97 -4.89 -5.36
C ILE A 25 -10.83 -6.24 -4.67
N ASN A 26 -10.95 -6.27 -3.33
CA ASN A 26 -10.94 -7.52 -2.57
C ASN A 26 -12.02 -8.48 -3.07
N ASP A 27 -13.27 -8.02 -3.16
CA ASP A 27 -14.40 -8.86 -3.56
C ASP A 27 -14.23 -9.37 -4.99
N PHE A 28 -13.69 -8.54 -5.89
CA PHE A 28 -13.33 -8.96 -7.24
C PHE A 28 -12.28 -10.09 -7.22
N LEU A 29 -11.21 -9.95 -6.44
CA LEU A 29 -10.14 -10.96 -6.34
C LEU A 29 -10.64 -12.26 -5.70
N VAL A 30 -11.48 -12.16 -4.66
CA VAL A 30 -12.12 -13.32 -4.02
C VAL A 30 -13.02 -14.05 -5.02
N LYS A 31 -13.89 -13.31 -5.72
CA LYS A 31 -14.81 -13.88 -6.71
C LYS A 31 -14.07 -14.53 -7.88
N ARG A 32 -12.98 -13.93 -8.35
CA ARG A 32 -12.23 -14.43 -9.51
C ARG A 32 -11.39 -15.65 -9.15
N GLY A 33 -10.79 -15.68 -7.97
CA GLY A 33 -10.01 -16.83 -7.48
C GLY A 33 -8.69 -17.08 -8.22
N THR A 34 -8.23 -16.15 -9.06
CA THR A 34 -6.97 -16.23 -9.81
C THR A 34 -5.82 -15.57 -9.05
N ARG A 35 -4.58 -15.88 -9.43
CA ARG A 35 -3.38 -15.29 -8.81
C ARG A 35 -3.31 -13.77 -8.99
N PHE A 36 -3.66 -13.28 -10.17
CA PHE A 36 -3.62 -11.87 -10.56
C PHE A 36 -4.96 -11.36 -11.09
N LEU A 37 -5.03 -10.08 -11.48
CA LEU A 37 -6.30 -9.41 -11.84
C LEU A 37 -7.03 -10.08 -13.01
N THR A 38 -6.29 -10.60 -13.99
CA THR A 38 -6.87 -11.18 -15.21
C THR A 38 -6.67 -12.69 -15.35
N GLY A 39 -5.90 -13.33 -14.47
CA GLY A 39 -5.54 -14.74 -14.57
C GLY A 39 -4.32 -15.06 -13.71
N ASP A 40 -3.62 -16.15 -14.00
CA ASP A 40 -2.44 -16.56 -13.23
C ASP A 40 -1.11 -15.98 -13.75
N THR A 41 -1.17 -15.26 -14.87
CA THR A 41 -0.05 -14.52 -15.46
C THR A 41 -0.25 -13.02 -15.27
N MET A 42 0.82 -12.32 -14.91
CA MET A 42 0.83 -10.87 -14.73
C MET A 42 0.42 -10.16 -16.02
N SER A 43 -0.43 -9.15 -15.89
CA SER A 43 -0.92 -8.30 -16.98
C SER A 43 -0.53 -6.83 -16.77
N CYS A 44 -0.79 -5.97 -17.76
CA CYS A 44 -0.57 -4.53 -17.63
C CYS A 44 -1.39 -3.90 -16.49
N PHE A 45 -2.56 -4.46 -16.15
CA PHE A 45 -3.38 -3.97 -15.05
C PHE A 45 -2.73 -4.21 -13.69
N ASP A 46 -1.98 -5.31 -13.56
CA ASP A 46 -1.24 -5.62 -12.35
C ASP A 46 -0.08 -4.64 -12.15
N CYS A 47 0.64 -4.33 -13.23
CA CYS A 47 1.70 -3.32 -13.24
C CYS A 47 1.21 -1.92 -12.81
N GLU A 48 -0.08 -1.61 -13.02
CA GLU A 48 -0.67 -0.36 -12.57
C GLU A 48 -1.16 -0.43 -11.11
N LEU A 49 -1.82 -1.53 -10.73
CA LEU A 49 -2.42 -1.65 -9.40
C LEU A 49 -1.38 -1.88 -8.31
N MET A 50 -0.39 -2.74 -8.55
CA MET A 50 0.61 -3.14 -7.56
C MET A 50 1.37 -1.94 -6.95
N PRO A 51 1.93 -1.00 -7.74
CA PRO A 51 2.59 0.19 -7.17
C PRO A 51 1.64 1.08 -6.37
N ARG A 52 0.38 1.23 -6.83
CA ARG A 52 -0.64 2.02 -6.11
C ARG A 52 -0.98 1.40 -4.76
N LEU A 53 -1.13 0.08 -4.68
CA LEU A 53 -1.36 -0.62 -3.41
C LEU A 53 -0.19 -0.44 -2.44
N GLN A 54 1.05 -0.52 -2.92
CA GLN A 54 2.22 -0.27 -2.09
C GLN A 54 2.26 1.18 -1.58
N HIS A 55 2.00 2.15 -2.46
CA HIS A 55 1.92 3.56 -2.06
C HIS A 55 0.81 3.82 -1.03
N ILE A 56 -0.36 3.18 -1.19
CA ILE A 56 -1.44 3.25 -0.20
C ILE A 56 -0.97 2.66 1.13
N ARG A 57 -0.38 1.46 1.11
CA ARG A 57 0.09 0.78 2.33
C ARG A 57 1.08 1.62 3.13
N ILE A 58 2.05 2.24 2.46
CA ILE A 58 3.10 3.03 3.12
C ILE A 58 2.58 4.44 3.47
N GLY A 59 2.03 5.15 2.48
CA GLY A 59 1.63 6.54 2.64
C GLY A 59 0.43 6.72 3.57
N ALA A 60 -0.61 5.90 3.43
CA ALA A 60 -1.80 6.03 4.26
C ALA A 60 -1.49 5.67 5.73
N LYS A 61 -0.58 4.72 5.97
CA LYS A 61 -0.08 4.43 7.32
C LYS A 61 0.70 5.61 7.89
N ALA A 62 1.62 6.18 7.12
CA ALA A 62 2.49 7.27 7.56
C ALA A 62 1.73 8.58 7.85
N PHE A 63 0.73 8.93 7.03
CA PHE A 63 0.10 10.26 7.10
C PHE A 63 -1.34 10.25 7.62
N ARG A 64 -2.06 9.13 7.49
CA ARG A 64 -3.49 9.01 7.81
C ARG A 64 -3.80 7.96 8.89
N LYS A 65 -2.78 7.28 9.44
CA LYS A 65 -2.95 6.16 10.39
C LYS A 65 -3.93 5.09 9.87
N PHE A 66 -4.03 4.95 8.56
CA PHE A 66 -4.87 3.98 7.90
C PHE A 66 -4.04 2.75 7.53
N GLU A 67 -4.57 1.58 7.82
CA GLU A 67 -3.98 0.31 7.40
C GLU A 67 -5.03 -0.48 6.61
N ILE A 68 -4.57 -1.21 5.58
CA ILE A 68 -5.45 -2.09 4.81
C ILE A 68 -6.00 -3.16 5.78
N PRO A 69 -7.34 -3.29 5.93
CA PRO A 69 -7.92 -4.24 6.86
C PRO A 69 -7.47 -5.67 6.61
N THR A 70 -7.13 -6.42 7.66
CA THR A 70 -6.74 -7.83 7.57
C THR A 70 -7.86 -8.73 7.03
N ARG A 71 -9.13 -8.33 7.20
CA ARG A 71 -10.30 -9.02 6.62
C ARG A 71 -10.34 -9.01 5.08
N PHE A 72 -9.57 -8.17 4.40
CA PHE A 72 -9.49 -8.15 2.93
C PHE A 72 -8.54 -9.25 2.42
N GLN A 73 -8.90 -10.50 2.68
CA GLN A 73 -8.05 -11.67 2.40
C GLN A 73 -7.68 -11.81 0.92
N GLY A 74 -8.61 -11.51 -0.01
CA GLY A 74 -8.32 -11.57 -1.44
C GLY A 74 -7.26 -10.55 -1.86
N LEU A 75 -7.32 -9.35 -1.28
CA LEU A 75 -6.34 -8.30 -1.50
C LEU A 75 -4.98 -8.64 -0.87
N TRP A 76 -4.95 -9.15 0.36
CA TRP A 76 -3.70 -9.56 1.02
C TRP A 76 -3.01 -10.70 0.30
N ARG A 77 -3.76 -11.71 -0.17
CA ARG A 77 -3.22 -12.79 -1.02
C ARG A 77 -2.68 -12.26 -2.34
N TYR A 78 -3.34 -11.27 -2.96
CA TYR A 78 -2.81 -10.63 -4.16
C TYR A 78 -1.50 -9.88 -3.89
N MET A 79 -1.41 -9.15 -2.78
CA MET A 79 -0.18 -8.46 -2.36
C MET A 79 0.95 -9.43 -1.99
N GLU A 80 0.65 -10.58 -1.40
CA GLU A 80 1.62 -11.65 -1.19
C GLU A 80 2.24 -12.12 -2.51
N ASN A 81 1.39 -12.47 -3.49
CA ASN A 81 1.84 -12.84 -4.84
C ASN A 81 2.65 -11.72 -5.52
N MET A 82 2.27 -10.45 -5.32
CA MET A 82 3.02 -9.28 -5.79
C MET A 82 4.43 -9.24 -5.18
N TYR A 83 4.59 -9.49 -3.89
CA TYR A 83 5.91 -9.45 -3.23
C TYR A 83 6.84 -10.61 -3.64
N GLU A 84 6.29 -11.72 -4.16
CA GLU A 84 7.10 -12.80 -4.76
C GLU A 84 7.66 -12.43 -6.14
N LEU A 85 7.02 -11.52 -6.87
CA LEU A 85 7.44 -11.14 -8.22
C LEU A 85 8.76 -10.37 -8.21
N GLU A 86 9.74 -10.89 -8.94
CA GLU A 86 11.03 -10.21 -9.15
C GLU A 86 10.84 -8.84 -9.85
N ALA A 87 9.94 -8.76 -10.83
CA ALA A 87 9.61 -7.52 -11.52
C ALA A 87 9.13 -6.41 -10.56
N PHE A 88 8.33 -6.79 -9.56
CA PHE A 88 7.89 -5.84 -8.53
C PHE A 88 9.04 -5.52 -7.56
N ARG A 89 9.74 -6.53 -7.02
CA ARG A 89 10.83 -6.33 -6.05
C ARG A 89 11.99 -5.47 -6.59
N GLN A 90 12.31 -5.60 -7.88
CA GLN A 90 13.39 -4.83 -8.52
C GLN A 90 12.99 -3.39 -8.85
N SER A 91 11.70 -3.11 -8.99
CA SER A 91 11.19 -1.79 -9.36
C SER A 91 10.58 -1.01 -8.18
N CYS A 92 10.26 -1.69 -7.08
CA CYS A 92 9.67 -1.06 -5.91
C CYS A 92 10.70 -0.14 -5.22
N PRO A 93 10.39 1.15 -5.02
CA PRO A 93 11.24 2.04 -4.25
C PRO A 93 11.21 1.67 -2.75
N ALA A 94 12.20 2.18 -1.99
CA ALA A 94 12.20 2.02 -0.54
C ALA A 94 11.02 2.79 0.09
N ASP A 95 10.56 2.33 1.25
CA ASP A 95 9.44 2.94 1.98
C ASP A 95 9.69 4.44 2.24
N GLN A 96 10.95 4.80 2.53
CA GLN A 96 11.39 6.18 2.74
C GLN A 96 11.16 7.06 1.51
N ASP A 97 11.43 6.55 0.30
CA ASP A 97 11.25 7.28 -0.94
C ASP A 97 9.77 7.48 -1.26
N ILE A 98 8.92 6.48 -0.99
CA ILE A 98 7.46 6.60 -1.10
C ILE A 98 6.94 7.69 -0.16
N ILE A 99 7.37 7.65 1.11
CA ILE A 99 6.98 8.64 2.11
C ILE A 99 7.45 10.04 1.69
N SER A 100 8.70 10.17 1.24
CA SER A 100 9.28 11.44 0.77
C SER A 100 8.52 12.00 -0.44
N HIS A 101 8.21 11.14 -1.41
CA HIS A 101 7.44 11.50 -2.59
C HIS A 101 6.05 12.05 -2.22
N ILE A 102 5.30 11.33 -1.39
CA ILE A 102 3.95 11.75 -0.95
C ILE A 102 4.02 13.02 -0.10
N LYS A 103 5.00 13.12 0.81
CA LYS A 103 5.25 14.33 1.61
C LYS A 103 5.44 15.56 0.72
N ASN A 104 6.23 15.43 -0.35
CA ASN A 104 6.48 16.50 -1.31
C ASN A 104 5.21 16.89 -2.07
N GLN A 105 4.40 15.92 -2.50
CA GLN A 105 3.09 16.17 -3.13
C GLN A 105 2.11 16.91 -2.20
N LEU A 106 2.14 16.59 -0.91
CA LEU A 106 1.33 17.25 0.11
C LEU A 106 1.88 18.61 0.56
N GLY A 107 3.04 19.05 0.05
CA GLY A 107 3.67 20.32 0.43
C GLY A 107 4.16 20.36 1.88
N LEU A 108 4.37 19.21 2.52
CA LEU A 108 4.68 19.13 3.94
C LEU A 108 6.17 19.39 4.21
N ARG A 109 6.46 20.35 5.09
CA ARG A 109 7.82 20.63 5.58
C ARG A 109 8.04 19.87 6.88
N THR A 110 8.99 18.94 6.89
CA THR A 110 9.36 18.13 8.06
C THR A 110 10.84 18.32 8.36
N THR A 111 11.18 18.39 9.65
CA THR A 111 12.56 18.47 10.18
C THR A 111 13.28 17.12 10.22
N ALA A 112 12.55 16.00 10.15
CA ALA A 112 13.13 14.66 10.08
C ALA A 112 13.79 14.42 8.72
N ARG A 113 15.07 14.02 8.74
CA ARG A 113 15.86 13.69 7.56
C ARG A 113 15.63 12.23 7.16
N ILE A 114 14.44 11.95 6.62
CA ILE A 114 14.03 10.62 6.14
C ILE A 114 15.02 10.09 5.07
N GLU A 115 15.61 10.99 4.29
CA GLU A 115 16.63 10.72 3.27
C GLU A 115 17.94 10.13 3.83
N LEU A 116 18.20 10.26 5.13
CA LEU A 116 19.42 9.71 5.77
C LEU A 116 19.17 8.34 6.42
N GLU A 117 17.94 7.83 6.36
CA GLU A 117 17.63 6.54 6.95
C GLU A 117 18.02 5.39 6.02
N THR A 118 18.36 4.23 6.61
CA THR A 118 18.62 3.01 5.86
C THR A 118 17.35 2.59 5.10
N PRO A 119 17.42 2.30 3.78
CA PRO A 119 16.27 1.92 3.00
C PRO A 119 15.65 0.62 3.53
N VAL A 120 14.32 0.63 3.70
CA VAL A 120 13.53 -0.53 4.10
C VAL A 120 12.45 -0.77 3.05
N TYR A 121 12.07 -2.03 2.87
CA TYR A 121 11.04 -2.44 1.93
C TYR A 121 9.98 -3.24 2.68
N THR A 122 8.82 -2.64 2.93
CA THR A 122 7.74 -3.33 3.64
C THR A 122 7.05 -4.32 2.70
N THR A 123 7.31 -5.61 2.91
CA THR A 123 6.73 -6.74 2.16
C THR A 123 6.05 -7.78 3.06
N SER A 124 5.97 -7.54 4.38
CA SER A 124 5.32 -8.46 5.32
C SER A 124 3.82 -8.61 5.03
N ILE A 125 3.22 -9.76 5.31
CA ILE A 125 1.78 -9.98 5.23
C ILE A 125 1.26 -10.12 6.68
N PRO A 126 0.13 -9.50 7.05
CA PRO A 126 -0.45 -9.70 8.37
C PRO A 126 -0.86 -11.16 8.56
N ILE A 127 -0.76 -11.66 9.78
CA ILE A 127 -1.29 -12.98 10.12
C ILE A 127 -2.81 -12.94 9.87
N LEU A 128 -3.28 -13.77 8.95
CA LEU A 128 -4.70 -13.91 8.64
C LEU A 128 -5.25 -14.97 9.60
N ASP A 129 -6.21 -14.59 10.43
CA ASP A 129 -6.93 -15.56 11.25
C ASP A 129 -7.71 -16.50 10.32
N SER A 130 -7.43 -17.81 10.44
CA SER A 130 -7.99 -18.90 9.63
C SER A 130 -9.42 -19.25 10.01
#